data_AF-A0A2E9MKX8-F1
#
_entry.id   AF-A0A2E9MKX8-F1
#
_cell.length_a   1.000
_cell.length_b   1.000
_cell.length_c   1.000
_cell.angle_alpha   90.00
_cell.angle_beta   90.00
_cell.angle_gamma   90.00
#
_symmetry.space_group_name_H-M   'P 1'
#
loop_
_entity.id
_entity.type
_entity.pdbx_description
1 polymer ?
#
loop_
_entity_poly.entity_id
_entity_poly.type
_entity_poly.pdbx_seq_one_letter_code
_entity_poly.pdbx_strand_id
1 'polypeptide(L)'
;MWYRMRVWFGWRLGSGGGPDERLSAFIDGELDDRSREDMAAEIALDRGICVQVQRLRMTEDLAHSALQPPSTPNPDVCAEHVLALATADTGEVAAATSPSNSRVPTAVLASVGLLLTAGVAFVGLRRRGLV
;
A
#
# COMPACT_ATOMS: atom_id res chain seq x y z
N MET A 1 -32.42 -23.20 -25.76
CA MET A 1 -33.28 -22.59 -24.72
C MET A 1 -33.32 -23.56 -23.54
N TRP A 2 -32.58 -23.29 -22.47
CA TRP A 2 -32.52 -24.16 -21.29
C TRP A 2 -33.27 -23.46 -20.16
N TYR A 3 -34.41 -24.03 -19.77
CA TYR A 3 -35.23 -23.56 -18.66
C TYR A 3 -34.49 -23.78 -17.34
N ARG A 4 -34.11 -22.68 -16.68
CA ARG A 4 -33.52 -22.70 -15.35
C ARG A 4 -34.67 -22.91 -14.35
N MET A 5 -34.85 -24.13 -13.88
CA MET A 5 -35.80 -24.46 -12.80
C MET A 5 -35.37 -23.71 -11.54
N ARG A 6 -36.15 -22.67 -11.21
CA ARG A 6 -36.03 -21.90 -9.97
C ARG A 6 -36.89 -22.62 -8.94
N VAL A 7 -36.28 -23.49 -8.14
CA VAL A 7 -36.98 -24.16 -7.03
C VAL A 7 -37.18 -23.12 -5.93
N TRP A 8 -38.41 -22.64 -5.79
CA TRP A 8 -38.83 -21.76 -4.71
C TRP A 8 -39.18 -22.62 -3.49
N PHE A 9 -38.26 -22.74 -2.53
CA PHE A 9 -38.61 -23.22 -1.20
C PHE A 9 -39.21 -22.05 -0.41
N GLY A 10 -40.54 -22.01 -0.36
CA GLY A 10 -41.27 -21.11 0.52
C GLY A 10 -41.22 -21.62 1.96
N TRP A 11 -40.53 -20.88 2.83
CA TRP A 11 -40.73 -20.90 4.28
C TRP A 11 -40.91 -19.46 4.77
N ARG A 12 -41.90 -19.29 5.64
CA ARG A 12 -42.57 -18.05 6.01
C ARG A 12 -42.19 -17.66 7.44
N LEU A 13 -42.12 -16.35 7.67
CA LEU A 13 -42.22 -15.60 8.94
C LEU A 13 -40.94 -15.39 9.76
N GLY A 14 -40.28 -14.25 9.49
CA GLY A 14 -39.31 -13.58 10.34
C GLY A 14 -38.50 -12.56 9.52
N SER A 15 -38.93 -11.29 9.53
CA SER A 15 -38.27 -10.10 8.95
C SER A 15 -37.43 -10.35 7.69
N GLY A 16 -38.00 -10.30 6.48
CA GLY A 16 -38.28 -9.00 5.89
C GLY A 16 -37.05 -8.39 5.20
N GLY A 17 -36.20 -9.20 4.56
CA GLY A 17 -35.09 -8.71 3.77
C GLY A 17 -34.79 -9.59 2.57
N GLY A 18 -34.42 -8.97 1.45
CA GLY A 18 -34.03 -9.68 0.23
C GLY A 18 -32.83 -10.63 0.46
N PRO A 19 -32.45 -11.43 -0.54
CA PRO A 19 -31.25 -12.28 -0.45
C PRO A 19 -30.00 -11.50 0.01
N ASP A 20 -29.90 -10.22 -0.36
CA ASP A 20 -28.82 -9.32 0.03
C ASP A 20 -28.81 -8.98 1.53
N GLU A 21 -29.97 -8.89 2.17
CA GLU A 21 -30.11 -8.50 3.58
C GLU A 21 -29.80 -9.66 4.52
N ARG A 22 -30.21 -10.89 4.16
CA ARG A 22 -29.78 -12.10 4.88
C ARG A 22 -28.28 -12.32 4.78
N LEU A 23 -27.68 -11.99 3.63
CA LEU A 23 -26.23 -12.09 3.44
C LEU A 23 -25.48 -11.05 4.28
N SER A 24 -25.99 -9.82 4.36
CA SER A 24 -25.46 -8.79 5.26
C SER A 24 -25.51 -9.25 6.71
N ALA A 25 -26.68 -9.69 7.19
CA ALA A 25 -26.85 -10.18 8.56
C ALA A 25 -25.95 -11.39 8.87
N PHE A 26 -25.63 -12.24 7.89
CA PHE A 26 -24.67 -13.32 8.05
C PHE A 26 -23.24 -12.81 8.27
N ILE A 27 -22.83 -11.78 7.52
CA ILE A 27 -21.50 -11.15 7.65
C ILE A 27 -21.39 -10.42 8.99
N ASP A 28 -22.43 -9.70 9.39
CA ASP A 28 -22.50 -8.93 10.64
C ASP A 28 -22.69 -9.85 11.88
N GLY A 29 -22.93 -11.15 11.67
CA GLY A 29 -23.12 -12.13 12.74
C GLY A 29 -24.48 -12.05 13.45
N GLU A 30 -25.43 -11.32 12.87
CA GLU A 30 -26.77 -11.06 13.44
C GLU A 30 -27.76 -12.21 13.23
N LEU A 31 -27.42 -13.18 12.38
CA LEU A 31 -28.24 -14.39 12.19
C LEU A 31 -28.21 -15.30 13.42
N ASP A 32 -29.37 -15.90 13.72
CA ASP A 32 -29.46 -17.02 14.66
C ASP A 32 -28.70 -18.26 14.16
N ASP A 33 -28.37 -19.18 15.07
CA ASP A 33 -27.50 -20.33 14.77
C ASP A 33 -28.04 -21.19 13.61
N ARG A 34 -29.36 -21.42 13.55
CA ARG A 34 -29.96 -22.23 12.49
C ARG A 34 -29.92 -21.51 11.15
N SER A 35 -30.29 -20.24 11.13
CA SER A 35 -30.23 -19.41 9.91
C SER A 35 -28.78 -19.24 9.41
N ARG A 36 -27.80 -19.24 10.32
CA ARG A 36 -26.38 -19.16 10.00
C ARG A 36 -25.89 -20.43 9.32
N GLU A 37 -26.27 -21.61 9.82
CA GLU A 37 -25.94 -22.89 9.19
C GLU A 37 -26.55 -23.02 7.78
N ASP A 38 -27.83 -22.64 7.63
CA ASP A 38 -28.51 -22.65 6.34
C ASP A 38 -27.82 -21.71 5.33
N MET A 39 -27.45 -20.51 5.76
CA MET A 39 -26.73 -19.55 4.91
C MET A 39 -25.31 -20.04 4.57
N ALA A 40 -24.60 -20.66 5.51
CA ALA A 40 -23.28 -21.22 5.25
C ALA A 40 -23.34 -22.34 4.19
N ALA A 41 -24.37 -23.19 4.24
CA ALA A 41 -24.62 -24.20 3.22
C ALA A 41 -24.95 -23.56 1.86
N GLU A 42 -25.76 -22.49 1.84
CA GLU A 42 -26.10 -21.77 0.61
C GLU A 42 -24.87 -21.11 -0.03
N ILE A 43 -24.01 -20.47 0.77
CA ILE A 43 -22.73 -19.88 0.31
C ILE A 43 -21.79 -20.94 -0.25
N ALA A 44 -21.73 -22.13 0.37
CA ALA A 44 -20.87 -23.22 -0.09
C ALA A 44 -21.32 -23.80 -1.44
N LEU A 45 -22.63 -23.76 -1.73
CA LEU A 45 -23.23 -24.37 -2.93
C LEU A 45 -23.44 -23.36 -4.07
N ASP A 46 -23.65 -22.08 -3.78
CA ASP A 46 -23.86 -21.03 -4.77
C ASP A 46 -22.60 -20.16 -4.94
N ARG A 47 -21.92 -20.37 -6.09
CA ARG A 47 -20.75 -19.58 -6.47
C ARG A 47 -21.03 -18.09 -6.59
N GLY A 48 -22.24 -17.69 -6.99
CA GLY A 48 -22.65 -16.29 -7.09
C GLY A 48 -22.70 -15.60 -5.73
N ILE A 49 -23.19 -16.30 -4.71
CA ILE A 49 -23.21 -15.80 -3.33
C ILE A 49 -21.79 -15.75 -2.76
N CYS A 50 -20.98 -16.77 -3.02
CA CYS A 50 -19.56 -16.78 -2.62
C CYS A 50 -18.79 -15.55 -3.16
N VAL A 51 -18.99 -15.19 -4.43
CA VAL A 51 -18.39 -13.98 -5.02
C VAL A 51 -18.89 -12.70 -4.34
N GLN A 52 -20.18 -12.64 -3.96
CA GLN A 52 -20.72 -11.50 -3.23
C GLN A 52 -20.11 -11.36 -1.83
N VAL A 53 -19.97 -12.45 -1.08
CA VAL A 53 -19.28 -12.46 0.22
C VAL A 53 -17.84 -11.98 0.08
N GLN A 54 -17.12 -12.48 -0.93
CA GLN A 54 -15.74 -12.06 -1.16
C GLN A 54 -15.65 -10.56 -1.46
N ARG A 55 -16.60 -10.02 -2.23
CA ARG A 55 -16.65 -8.59 -2.54
C ARG A 55 -16.91 -7.74 -1.30
N LEU A 56 -17.83 -8.16 -0.44
CA LEU A 56 -18.16 -7.45 0.80
C LEU A 56 -16.99 -7.44 1.79
N ARG A 57 -16.30 -8.58 1.94
CA ARG A 57 -15.07 -8.65 2.74
C ARG A 57 -13.97 -7.75 2.20
N MET A 58 -13.79 -7.70 0.88
CA MET A 58 -12.80 -6.80 0.26
C MET A 58 -13.12 -5.33 0.53
N THR A 59 -14.40 -4.94 0.53
CA THR A 59 -14.79 -3.56 0.88
C THR A 59 -14.56 -3.24 2.36
N GLU A 60 -14.78 -4.21 3.25
CA GLU A 60 -14.48 -4.08 4.67
C GLU A 60 -12.98 -3.91 4.91
N ASP A 61 -12.14 -4.73 4.27
CA ASP A 61 -10.68 -4.61 4.35
C ASP A 61 -10.18 -3.24 3.90
N LEU A 62 -10.74 -2.70 2.81
CA LEU A 62 -10.41 -1.37 2.31
C LEU A 62 -10.84 -0.27 3.29
N ALA A 63 -12.06 -0.37 3.85
CA ALA A 63 -12.54 0.56 4.85
C ALA A 63 -11.68 0.51 6.12
N HIS A 64 -11.33 -0.69 6.57
CA HIS A 64 -10.45 -0.89 7.72
C HIS A 64 -9.07 -0.27 7.48
N SER A 65 -8.46 -0.53 6.32
CA SER A 65 -7.18 0.07 5.93
C SER A 65 -7.23 1.60 5.88
N ALA A 66 -8.30 2.18 5.35
CA ALA A 66 -8.49 3.63 5.31
C ALA A 66 -8.69 4.27 6.69
N LEU A 67 -9.26 3.52 7.64
CA LEU A 67 -9.47 3.96 9.02
C LEU A 67 -8.25 3.70 9.92
N GLN A 68 -7.25 2.97 9.46
CA GLN A 68 -6.04 2.77 10.25
C GLN A 68 -5.37 4.12 10.52
N PRO A 69 -5.00 4.41 11.78
CA PRO A 69 -4.25 5.61 12.08
C PRO A 69 -2.94 5.59 11.30
N PRO A 70 -2.46 6.75 10.82
CA PRO A 70 -1.18 6.82 10.12
C PRO A 70 -0.10 6.26 11.04
N SER A 71 0.49 5.13 10.66
CA SER A 71 1.61 4.57 11.39
C SER A 71 2.80 5.51 11.19
N THR A 72 3.30 6.07 12.29
CA THR A 72 4.59 6.77 12.26
C THR A 72 5.65 5.73 11.94
N PRO A 73 6.34 5.81 10.80
CA PRO A 73 7.37 4.84 10.48
C PRO A 73 8.47 4.92 11.54
N ASN A 74 8.98 3.76 11.98
CA ASN A 74 10.06 3.73 12.95
C ASN A 74 11.30 4.38 12.32
N PRO A 75 11.81 5.49 12.88
CA PRO A 75 12.93 6.23 12.28
C PRO A 75 14.19 5.38 12.15
N ASP A 76 14.41 4.43 13.06
CA ASP A 76 15.58 3.55 13.03
C ASP A 76 15.49 2.57 11.85
N VAL A 77 14.31 2.03 11.57
CA VAL A 77 14.09 1.14 10.42
C VAL A 77 14.23 1.90 9.11
N CYS A 78 13.77 3.16 9.05
CA CYS A 78 13.97 4.02 7.88
C CYS A 78 15.45 4.34 7.65
N ALA A 79 16.21 4.64 8.72
CA ALA A 79 17.64 4.90 8.64
C ALA A 79 18.41 3.66 8.13
N GLU A 80 18.10 2.48 8.66
CA GLU A 80 18.69 1.20 8.21
C GLU A 80 18.33 0.90 6.75
N HIS A 81 17.10 1.18 6.32
CA HIS A 81 16.69 0.94 4.93
C HIS A 81 17.40 1.89 3.95
N VAL A 82 17.58 3.16 4.32
CA VAL A 82 18.36 4.14 3.53
C VAL A 82 19.83 3.76 3.48
N LEU A 83 20.40 3.29 4.59
CA LEU A 83 21.78 2.80 4.64
C LEU A 83 21.95 1.55 3.77
N ALA A 84 21.01 0.60 3.82
CA ALA A 84 21.01 -0.59 2.99
C ALA A 84 20.93 -0.25 1.49
N LEU A 85 20.04 0.66 1.09
CA LEU A 85 19.96 1.15 -0.29
C LEU A 85 21.25 1.84 -0.76
N ALA A 86 21.85 2.67 0.10
CA ALA A 86 23.12 3.33 -0.22
C ALA A 86 24.29 2.35 -0.35
N THR A 87 24.32 1.29 0.47
CA THR A 87 25.36 0.26 0.41
C THR A 87 25.19 -0.72 -0.76
N ALA A 88 23.95 -1.00 -1.17
CA ALA A 88 23.65 -1.83 -2.34
C ALA A 88 24.14 -1.17 -3.64
N ASP A 89 24.02 0.15 -3.75
CA ASP A 89 24.48 0.93 -4.91
C ASP A 89 26.02 1.02 -5.00
N THR A 90 26.73 0.88 -3.87
CA THR A 90 28.20 0.81 -3.86
C THR A 90 28.77 -0.57 -4.25
N GLY A 91 27.96 -1.63 -4.26
CA GLY A 91 28.39 -3.00 -4.56
C GLY A 91 28.74 -3.25 -6.03
N GLU A 92 28.04 -2.60 -6.97
CA GLU A 92 28.33 -2.75 -8.41
C GLU A 92 29.55 -1.95 -8.87
N VAL A 93 29.93 -0.89 -8.16
CA VAL A 93 31.06 -0.03 -8.55
C VAL A 93 32.42 -0.69 -8.25
N ALA A 94 32.47 -1.65 -7.32
CA ALA A 94 33.72 -2.31 -6.92
C ALA A 94 34.23 -3.36 -7.93
N ALA A 95 33.39 -3.86 -8.83
CA ALA A 95 33.80 -4.86 -9.83
C ALA A 95 34.35 -4.25 -11.13
N ALA A 96 34.32 -2.92 -11.29
CA ALA A 96 34.68 -2.22 -12.51
C ALA A 96 35.98 -1.40 -12.39
N THR A 97 36.99 -1.87 -11.67
CA THR A 97 38.35 -1.30 -11.77
C THR A 97 39.08 -1.82 -13.02
N SER A 98 38.61 -1.41 -14.18
CA SER A 98 39.50 -1.10 -15.31
C SER A 98 39.84 0.39 -15.22
N PRO A 99 41.11 0.82 -15.34
CA PRO A 99 41.44 2.23 -15.29
C PRO A 99 40.98 2.92 -16.58
N SER A 100 39.70 3.32 -16.59
CA SER A 100 39.19 4.29 -17.55
C SER A 100 39.82 5.64 -17.21
N ASN A 101 40.62 6.16 -18.13
CA ASN A 101 41.19 7.52 -18.09
C ASN A 101 40.06 8.57 -18.14
N SER A 102 39.29 8.69 -17.07
CA SER A 102 38.34 9.80 -16.90
C SER A 102 39.13 11.02 -16.44
N ARG A 103 39.78 11.69 -17.40
CA ARG A 103 40.29 13.04 -17.17
C ARG A 103 39.07 13.94 -17.03
N VAL A 104 38.67 14.19 -15.78
CA VAL A 104 37.73 15.28 -15.47
C VAL A 104 38.36 16.56 -16.04
N PRO A 105 37.70 17.25 -16.99
CA PRO A 105 38.29 18.43 -17.59
C PRO A 105 38.55 19.46 -16.50
N THR A 106 39.77 19.99 -16.45
CA THR A 106 40.25 20.91 -15.41
C THR A 106 39.33 22.13 -15.24
N ALA A 107 38.62 22.52 -16.30
CA ALA A 107 37.60 23.57 -16.27
C ALA A 107 36.42 23.27 -15.33
N VAL A 108 35.99 22.01 -15.22
CA VAL A 108 34.90 21.59 -14.32
C VAL A 108 35.37 21.63 -12.86
N LEU A 109 36.63 21.24 -12.60
CA LEU A 109 37.22 21.39 -11.27
C LEU A 109 37.42 22.87 -10.90
N ALA A 110 37.84 23.69 -11.87
CA ALA A 110 38.00 25.13 -11.67
C ALA A 110 36.67 25.84 -11.40
N SER A 111 35.58 25.44 -12.07
CA SER A 111 34.26 26.03 -11.84
C SER A 111 33.71 25.70 -10.45
N VAL A 112 33.88 24.46 -9.98
CA VAL A 112 33.52 24.06 -8.61
C VAL A 112 34.36 24.82 -7.58
N GLY A 113 35.67 24.95 -7.81
CA GLY A 113 36.57 25.72 -6.95
C GLY A 113 36.20 27.21 -6.88
N LEU A 114 35.90 27.83 -8.01
CA LEU A 114 35.47 29.24 -8.08
C LEU A 114 34.13 29.46 -7.38
N LEU A 115 33.16 28.55 -7.53
CA LEU A 115 31.85 28.65 -6.90
C LEU A 115 31.98 28.58 -5.37
N LEU A 116 32.77 27.63 -4.86
CA LEU A 116 33.04 27.49 -3.43
C LEU A 116 33.78 28.73 -2.89
N THR A 117 34.79 29.22 -3.61
CA THR A 117 35.57 30.40 -3.20
C THR A 117 34.70 31.66 -3.17
N ALA A 118 33.86 31.87 -4.18
CA ALA A 118 32.92 32.99 -4.24
C ALA A 118 31.86 32.90 -3.13
N GLY A 119 31.31 31.72 -2.88
CA GLY A 119 30.35 31.49 -1.80
C GLY A 119 30.94 31.77 -0.41
N VAL A 120 32.16 31.30 -0.14
CA VAL A 120 32.85 31.54 1.14
C VAL A 120 33.22 33.02 1.29
N ALA A 121 33.68 33.69 0.22
CA ALA A 121 33.95 35.12 0.25
C ALA A 121 32.68 35.95 0.52
N PHE A 122 31.55 35.59 -0.10
CA PHE A 122 30.27 36.25 0.12
C PHE A 122 29.75 36.07 1.55
N VAL A 123 29.83 34.85 2.09
CA VAL A 123 29.49 34.56 3.49
C VAL A 123 30.41 35.34 4.45
N GLY A 124 31.70 35.44 4.12
CA GLY A 124 32.67 36.24 4.89
C GLY A 124 32.36 37.75 4.86
N LEU A 125 31.94 38.30 3.72
CA LEU A 125 31.52 39.71 3.59
C LEU A 125 30.25 39.98 4.40
N ARG A 126 29.26 39.08 4.33
CA ARG A 126 28.01 39.18 5.11
C ARG A 126 28.28 39.13 6.62
N ARG A 127 29.22 38.29 7.08
CA ARG A 127 29.58 38.19 8.50
C ARG A 127 30.32 39.41 9.04
N ARG A 128 30.94 40.20 8.15
CA ARG A 128 31.63 41.47 8.48
C ARG A 128 30.75 42.71 8.31
N GLY A 129 29.48 42.56 7.90
CA GLY A 129 28.54 43.68 7.76
C GLY A 129 28.88 44.66 6.66
N LEU A 130 29.62 44.21 5.63
CA LEU A 130 29.99 45.03 4.46
C LEU A 130 28.96 44.95 3.31
N VAL A 131 27.93 44.10 3.46
CA VAL A 131 26.78 43.93 2.55
C VAL A 131 25.53 43.72 3.39
#